data_AF-A0A4W5LFJ8-F1
#
_entry.id   AF-A0A4W5LFJ8-F1
#
_cell.length_a   1.000
_cell.length_b   1.000
_cell.length_c   1.000
_cell.angle_alpha   90.00
_cell.angle_beta   90.00
_cell.angle_gamma   90.00
#
_symmetry.space_group_name_H-M   'P 1'
#
loop_
_entity.id
_entity.type
_entity.pdbx_description
1 polymer ?
#
loop_
_entity_poly.entity_id
_entity_poly.type
_entity_poly.pdbx_seq_one_letter_code
_entity_poly.pdbx_strand_id
1 'polypeptide(L)'
;MGKKSRVKTQKSGTGAMAVVSPKEMMNLISELLQKCSSAAPSPGKEWEEYVQIRGLVEKIRKKQKGISVIFEGSREEFFPK
;
A
#
# COMPACT_ATOMS: atom_id res chain seq x y z
N MET A 1 17.20 -2.20 -47.84
CA MET A 1 16.59 -3.30 -47.04
C MET A 1 17.72 -4.02 -46.31
N GLY A 2 17.81 -4.19 -44.99
CA GLY A 2 16.91 -3.89 -43.89
C GLY A 2 17.70 -3.73 -42.58
N LYS A 3 17.23 -2.84 -41.71
CA LYS A 3 17.74 -2.65 -40.33
C LYS A 3 17.28 -3.84 -39.48
N LYS A 4 18.20 -4.63 -38.92
CA LYS A 4 17.86 -5.61 -37.88
C LYS A 4 17.71 -4.88 -36.55
N SER A 5 16.47 -4.50 -36.25
CA SER A 5 16.09 -3.86 -34.98
C SER A 5 16.10 -4.91 -33.87
N ARG A 6 17.02 -4.78 -32.90
CA ARG A 6 17.02 -5.62 -31.69
C ARG A 6 15.93 -5.08 -30.75
N VAL A 7 14.74 -5.66 -30.86
CA VAL A 7 13.63 -5.42 -29.92
C VAL A 7 14.10 -5.80 -28.51
N LYS A 8 14.12 -4.81 -27.62
CA LYS A 8 14.34 -4.99 -26.19
C LYS A 8 13.00 -5.36 -25.56
N THR A 9 12.75 -6.66 -25.44
CA THR A 9 11.61 -7.19 -24.68
C THR A 9 11.80 -6.82 -23.22
N GLN A 10 11.10 -5.79 -22.74
CA GLN A 10 10.92 -5.57 -21.31
C GLN A 10 9.97 -6.65 -20.79
N LYS A 11 10.54 -7.67 -20.12
CA LYS A 11 9.75 -8.51 -19.22
C LYS A 11 9.11 -7.59 -18.17
N SER A 12 7.79 -7.66 -18.06
CA SER A 12 7.06 -7.18 -16.88
C SER A 12 7.61 -7.92 -15.67
N GLY A 13 8.56 -7.29 -14.98
CA GLY A 13 8.96 -7.69 -13.65
C GLY A 13 7.92 -7.15 -12.69
N THR A 14 7.21 -8.05 -12.02
CA THR A 14 6.36 -7.75 -10.86
C THR A 14 7.16 -6.86 -9.93
N GLY A 15 6.66 -5.64 -9.73
CA GLY A 15 7.42 -4.53 -9.15
C GLY A 15 8.04 -4.92 -7.82
N ALA A 16 9.37 -4.95 -7.78
CA ALA A 16 10.10 -4.83 -6.54
C ALA A 16 9.62 -3.52 -5.90
N MET A 17 8.82 -3.61 -4.84
CA MET A 17 8.44 -2.44 -4.06
C MET A 17 9.76 -1.87 -3.54
N ALA A 18 10.13 -0.68 -4.02
CA ALA A 18 11.29 0.04 -3.49
C ALA A 18 11.13 0.09 -1.97
N VAL A 19 12.12 -0.44 -1.24
CA VAL A 19 12.10 -0.46 0.22
C VAL A 19 12.00 0.98 0.68
N VAL A 20 10.84 1.33 1.22
CA VAL A 20 10.56 2.69 1.69
C VAL A 20 11.40 2.95 2.92
N SER A 21 12.09 4.09 2.96
CA SER A 21 12.89 4.44 4.13
C SER A 21 11.99 4.59 5.36
N PRO A 22 12.48 4.26 6.57
CA PRO A 22 11.72 4.49 7.80
C PRO A 22 11.21 5.93 7.93
N LYS A 23 12.01 6.90 7.49
CA LYS A 23 11.65 8.33 7.50
C LYS A 23 10.45 8.62 6.58
N GLU A 24 10.45 8.09 5.36
CA GLU A 24 9.33 8.27 4.43
C GLU A 24 8.05 7.62 4.97
N MET A 25 8.16 6.43 5.59
CA MET A 25 7.01 5.78 6.24
C MET A 25 6.46 6.62 7.39
N MET A 26 7.33 7.15 8.26
CA MET A 26 6.92 8.00 9.39
C MET A 26 6.27 9.31 8.92
N ASN A 27 6.71 9.87 7.80
CA ASN A 27 6.08 11.06 7.22
C ASN A 27 4.64 10.76 6.77
N LEU A 28 4.42 9.62 6.08
CA LEU A 28 3.07 9.20 5.66
C LEU A 28 2.16 8.90 6.85
N ILE A 29 2.70 8.28 7.91
CA ILE A 29 1.95 8.00 9.14
C ILE A 29 1.57 9.32 9.85
N SER A 30 2.50 10.28 9.90
CA SER A 30 2.24 11.60 10.48
C SER A 30 1.15 12.36 9.70
N GLU A 31 1.20 12.31 8.36
CA GLU A 31 0.18 12.88 7.49
C GLU A 31 -1.20 12.24 7.74
N LEU A 32 -1.24 10.90 7.86
CA LEU A 32 -2.48 10.18 8.14
C LEU A 32 -3.06 10.54 9.51
N LEU A 33 -2.20 10.59 10.54
CA LEU A 33 -2.61 10.96 11.88
C LEU A 33 -3.22 12.36 11.92
N GLN A 34 -2.57 13.33 11.27
CA GLN A 34 -3.09 14.70 11.19
C GLN A 34 -4.45 14.74 10.48
N LYS A 35 -4.59 14.02 9.37
CA LYS A 35 -5.83 14.00 8.58
C LYS A 35 -7.00 13.31 9.29
N CYS A 36 -6.73 12.28 10.09
CA CYS A 36 -7.77 11.59 10.87
C CYS A 36 -8.10 12.28 12.20
N SER A 37 -7.29 13.25 12.64
CA SER A 37 -7.48 13.99 13.89
C SER A 37 -8.07 15.40 13.67
N SER A 38 -8.29 15.81 12.42
CA SER A 38 -8.94 17.09 12.13
C SER A 38 -10.39 17.09 12.59
N ALA A 39 -10.96 18.30 12.76
CA ALA A 39 -12.37 18.45 13.05
C ALA A 39 -13.22 17.75 11.96
N ALA A 40 -14.36 17.20 12.37
CA ALA A 40 -15.25 16.50 11.45
C ALA A 40 -15.63 17.42 10.27
N PRO A 41 -15.60 16.91 9.03
CA PRO A 41 -16.00 17.69 7.88
C PRO A 41 -17.51 17.99 7.94
N SER A 42 -17.94 18.99 7.18
CA SER A 42 -19.37 19.26 7.04
C SER A 42 -20.10 18.05 6.46
N PRO A 43 -21.34 17.75 6.91
CA PRO A 43 -22.18 16.74 6.26
C PRO A 43 -22.26 17.01 4.76
N GLY A 44 -21.88 16.02 3.94
CA GLY A 44 -21.73 16.17 2.48
C GLY A 44 -20.29 16.23 1.97
N LYS A 45 -19.30 16.44 2.84
CA LYS A 45 -17.86 16.30 2.52
C LYS A 45 -17.22 15.03 3.08
N GLU A 46 -17.96 14.28 3.89
CA GLU A 46 -17.49 13.03 4.51
C GLU A 46 -16.99 12.01 3.48
N TRP A 47 -17.68 11.87 2.34
CA TRP A 47 -17.25 10.95 1.28
C TRP A 47 -15.92 11.37 0.65
N GLU A 48 -15.73 12.66 0.41
CA GLU A 48 -14.48 13.19 -0.13
C GLU A 48 -13.33 12.96 0.86
N GLU A 49 -13.55 13.26 2.14
CA GLU A 49 -12.57 13.01 3.18
C GLU A 49 -12.24 11.51 3.30
N TYR A 50 -13.25 10.64 3.27
CA TYR A 50 -13.10 9.19 3.26
C TYR A 50 -12.22 8.72 2.10
N VAL A 51 -12.48 9.18 0.87
CA VAL A 51 -11.68 8.79 -0.31
C VAL A 51 -10.22 9.23 -0.15
N GLN A 52 -9.99 10.44 0.37
CA GLN A 52 -8.64 10.94 0.62
C GLN A 52 -7.91 10.13 1.71
N ILE A 53 -8.57 9.81 2.84
CA ILE A 53 -8.00 8.98 3.91
C ILE A 53 -7.70 7.57 3.37
N ARG A 54 -8.64 6.96 2.65
CA ARG A 54 -8.46 5.64 2.04
C ARG A 54 -7.28 5.63 1.06
N GLY A 55 -7.13 6.67 0.24
CA GLY A 55 -5.99 6.82 -0.66
C GLY A 55 -4.65 6.81 0.07
N LEU A 56 -4.56 7.51 1.20
CA LEU A 56 -3.35 7.56 2.01
C LEU A 56 -3.06 6.22 2.72
N VAL A 57 -4.09 5.58 3.28
CA VAL A 57 -3.98 4.23 3.88
C VAL A 57 -3.50 3.22 2.85
N GLU A 58 -4.07 3.22 1.64
CA GLU A 58 -3.65 2.30 0.57
C GLU A 58 -2.23 2.57 0.09
N LYS A 59 -1.79 3.83 0.07
CA LYS A 59 -0.41 4.20 -0.24
C LYS A 59 0.56 3.64 0.82
N ILE A 60 0.22 3.72 2.09
CA ILE A 60 1.00 3.13 3.21
C ILE A 60 1.00 1.60 3.09
N ARG A 61 -0.18 0.98 2.93
CA ARG A 61 -0.33 -0.48 2.84
C ARG A 61 0.52 -1.07 1.71
N LYS A 62 0.51 -0.46 0.52
CA LYS A 62 1.32 -0.88 -0.63
C LYS A 62 2.83 -0.75 -0.41
N LYS A 63 3.26 -0.05 0.64
CA LYS A 63 4.68 0.11 1.03
C LYS A 63 5.06 -0.78 2.21
N GLN A 64 4.10 -1.48 2.82
CA GLN A 64 4.29 -2.41 3.93
C GLN A 64 4.30 -3.87 3.46
N LYS A 65 4.68 -4.79 4.35
CA LYS A 65 4.76 -6.23 4.06
C LYS A 65 3.47 -7.00 4.39
N GLY A 66 2.37 -6.31 4.63
CA GLY A 66 1.12 -6.92 5.10
C GLY A 66 1.22 -7.31 6.57
N ILE A 67 0.72 -8.50 6.92
CA ILE A 67 0.73 -9.02 8.29
C ILE A 67 2.17 -9.37 8.68
N SER A 68 2.66 -8.84 9.80
CA SER A 68 4.05 -9.03 10.26
C SER A 68 4.39 -10.47 10.63
N VAL A 69 3.42 -11.23 11.14
CA VAL A 69 3.57 -12.64 11.53
C VAL A 69 2.50 -13.45 10.83
N ILE A 70 2.94 -14.37 9.96
CA ILE A 70 2.06 -15.29 9.24
C ILE A 70 2.44 -16.69 9.72
N PHE A 71 1.44 -17.44 10.17
CA PHE A 71 1.61 -18.85 10.51
C PHE A 71 1.43 -19.70 9.25
N GLU A 72 2.26 -20.72 9.09
CA GLU A 72 2.09 -21.71 8.03
C GLU A 72 0.90 -22.63 8.33
N GLY A 73 0.21 -23.10 7.29
CA GLY A 73 -0.99 -23.93 7.42
C GLY A 73 -2.30 -23.14 7.30
N SER A 74 -3.39 -23.86 7.09
CA SER A 74 -4.75 -23.30 7.10
C SER A 74 -5.24 -23.03 8.53
N ARG A 75 -6.25 -22.19 8.70
CA ARG A 75 -6.83 -21.89 10.03
C ARG A 75 -7.32 -23.16 10.72
N GLU A 76 -7.81 -24.10 9.92
CA GLU A 76 -8.46 -25.33 10.31
C GLU A 76 -7.49 -26.31 10.99
N GLU A 77 -6.21 -26.27 10.60
CA GLU A 77 -5.15 -27.11 11.17
C GLU A 77 -4.80 -26.75 12.61
N PHE A 78 -5.20 -25.56 13.06
CA PHE A 78 -4.98 -25.09 14.44
C PHE A 78 -6.13 -25.42 15.39
N PHE A 79 -7.23 -26.02 14.91
CA PHE A 79 -8.28 -26.51 15.80
C PHE A 79 -7.90 -27.89 16.40
N PRO A 80 -8.17 -28.12 17.70
CA PRO A 80 -8.01 -29.44 18.29
C PRO A 80 -8.90 -30.49 17.60
N LYS A 81 -8.44 -31.74 17.57
CA LYS A 81 -9.25 -32.90 17.17
C LYS A 81 -10.10 -33.39 18.32
#